data_AF-M7WP78-F1
#
_entry.id   AF-M7WP78-F1
#
_cell.length_a   1.000
_cell.length_b   1.000
_cell.length_c   1.000
_cell.angle_alpha   90.00
_cell.angle_beta   90.00
_cell.angle_gamma   90.00
#
_symmetry.space_group_name_H-M   'P 1'
#
loop_
_entity.id
_entity.type
_entity.pdbx_description
1 polymer ?
#
loop_
_entity_poly.entity_id
_entity_poly.type
_entity_poly.pdbx_seq_one_letter_code
_entity_poly.pdbx_strand_id
1 'polypeptide(L)'
;MTPSPTNAERTDLGMVGTLSDEETTSQPTGFLSLPDELIARIYASTLALDIRILPMENPFEKWKTAFVNRRIYEIAKPVFLSHIAVDDAGDPVPMVLAFLARQAEPLRTTCSLHLEVEVPLLVLAAALAPRLFPNLTSLTFVSSRHDDGDDRFILPRQATEIIPHFQQLRHLDIECYDSLADETFTLSQLPCLQSLRLRRSTTNELGIQLLRNTTGTALSKLEIYSQDTLPAELSLPWVKLSALTLQFWDEYACYKALRKDLERTKSHRGQFPLRMLDVNAPWKEVSLSSVKAEHPHVKAFVGFLKVVFRRARVSRLKIEGLTSWPPQLELLRNEGSKGLSCDGLPRRVLPLPSLHHILSCFPKLAHFDLDIRFLRECLDGDWLYRNGDPASPLADIFEPNLASLVRYLRSTTIVHFAFRPSRIPDDPDDKVQLRWTRTSPDADFVYSKWTCKH
;
A
#
# COMPACT_ATOMS: atom_id res chain seq x y z
N MET A 1 -75.88 26.25 23.53
CA MET A 1 -74.89 26.03 24.60
C MET A 1 -74.17 24.72 24.32
N THR A 2 -72.86 24.69 24.60
CA THR A 2 -71.89 23.60 24.32
C THR A 2 -71.48 23.41 22.85
N PRO A 3 -70.29 22.85 22.55
CA PRO A 3 -68.96 23.35 22.97
C PRO A 3 -67.91 23.34 21.82
N SER A 4 -66.77 23.99 22.03
CA SER A 4 -65.57 23.86 21.19
C SER A 4 -64.79 22.57 21.49
N PRO A 5 -64.08 22.01 20.49
CA PRO A 5 -62.97 21.12 20.79
C PRO A 5 -61.65 21.51 20.08
N THR A 6 -60.58 21.42 20.89
CA THR A 6 -59.21 20.96 20.60
C THR A 6 -58.34 21.67 19.55
N ASN A 7 -57.39 22.46 20.08
CA ASN A 7 -56.07 22.67 19.47
C ASN A 7 -55.30 21.34 19.46
N ALA A 8 -54.89 20.91 18.27
CA ALA A 8 -53.77 19.99 18.09
C ALA A 8 -52.61 20.78 17.48
N GLU A 9 -51.47 20.72 18.16
CA GLU A 9 -50.22 21.39 17.83
C GLU A 9 -49.72 20.99 16.42
N ARG A 10 -49.30 21.99 15.65
CA ARG A 10 -48.41 21.81 14.51
C ARG A 10 -47.04 22.33 14.92
N THR A 11 -46.16 21.41 15.31
CA THR A 11 -44.73 21.65 15.45
C THR A 11 -44.13 21.91 14.07
N ASP A 12 -43.93 23.18 13.73
CA ASP A 12 -43.05 23.57 12.65
C ASP A 12 -41.59 23.48 13.15
N LEU A 13 -40.87 22.49 12.63
CA LEU A 13 -39.43 22.30 12.83
C LEU A 13 -38.68 23.47 12.16
N GLY A 14 -38.13 24.35 12.99
CA GLY A 14 -37.34 25.50 12.56
C GLY A 14 -36.09 25.08 11.77
N MET A 15 -36.02 25.50 10.51
CA MET A 15 -34.83 25.48 9.67
C MET A 15 -34.65 26.87 9.04
N VAL A 16 -34.21 27.83 9.86
CA VAL A 16 -33.58 29.08 9.38
C VAL A 16 -32.45 29.39 10.35
N GLY A 17 -31.28 28.77 10.13
CA GLY A 17 -30.05 29.22 10.75
C GLY A 17 -29.59 30.48 10.05
N THR A 18 -29.97 31.64 10.58
CA THR A 18 -29.35 32.92 10.26
C THR A 18 -27.87 32.85 10.61
N LEU A 19 -27.01 32.92 9.60
CA LEU A 19 -25.59 33.20 9.74
C LEU A 19 -25.46 34.57 10.43
N SER A 20 -25.16 34.57 11.72
CA SER A 20 -24.84 35.78 12.47
C SER A 20 -23.44 36.24 12.11
N ASP A 21 -23.33 37.32 11.34
CA ASP A 21 -22.11 38.12 11.26
C ASP A 21 -21.96 38.87 12.60
N GLU A 22 -21.46 38.19 13.64
CA GLU A 22 -21.02 38.88 14.85
C GLU A 22 -19.65 39.54 14.60
N GLU A 23 -19.69 40.85 14.38
CA GLU A 23 -18.55 41.74 14.58
C GLU A 23 -18.09 41.65 16.05
N THR A 24 -17.03 40.89 16.31
CA THR A 24 -16.31 40.93 17.59
C THR A 24 -14.92 41.50 17.37
N THR A 25 -14.65 42.62 18.05
CA THR A 25 -13.42 43.43 18.05
C THR A 25 -12.22 42.76 18.72
N SER A 26 -12.23 41.44 18.88
CA SER A 26 -11.10 40.63 19.37
C SER A 26 -10.48 39.85 18.22
N GLN A 27 -9.15 39.93 18.04
CA GLN A 27 -8.45 39.07 17.09
C GLN A 27 -8.85 37.61 17.35
N PRO A 28 -9.27 36.85 16.32
CA PRO A 28 -9.61 35.45 16.52
C PRO A 28 -8.39 34.74 17.11
N THR A 29 -8.58 33.98 18.18
CA THR A 29 -7.56 33.11 18.79
C THR A 29 -7.89 31.65 18.51
N GLY A 30 -6.91 30.81 18.19
CA GLY A 30 -7.11 29.37 17.94
C GLY A 30 -7.19 29.02 16.45
N PHE A 31 -7.89 27.95 16.08
CA PHE A 31 -7.93 27.44 14.69
C PHE A 31 -8.36 28.50 13.66
N LEU A 32 -9.27 29.40 14.04
CA LEU A 32 -9.76 30.51 13.23
C LEU A 32 -8.70 31.58 12.94
N SER A 33 -7.64 31.66 13.75
CA SER A 33 -6.54 32.60 13.58
C SER A 33 -5.44 32.09 12.65
N LEU A 34 -5.51 30.83 12.21
CA LEU A 34 -4.51 30.24 11.35
C LEU A 34 -4.61 30.77 9.92
N PRO A 35 -3.50 30.90 9.18
CA PRO A 35 -3.49 31.13 7.75
C PRO A 35 -4.25 30.04 6.97
N ASP A 36 -4.90 30.42 5.88
CA ASP A 36 -5.71 29.52 5.03
C ASP A 36 -4.93 28.27 4.59
N GLU A 37 -3.65 28.45 4.25
CA GLU A 37 -2.78 27.35 3.82
C GLU A 37 -2.56 26.31 4.94
N LEU A 38 -2.41 26.74 6.19
CA LEU A 38 -2.25 25.82 7.32
C LEU A 38 -3.55 25.08 7.62
N ILE A 39 -4.69 25.77 7.54
CA ILE A 39 -6.02 25.15 7.67
C ILE A 39 -6.21 24.08 6.58
N ALA A 40 -5.91 24.40 5.32
CA ALA A 40 -6.00 23.46 4.21
C ALA A 40 -5.08 22.24 4.40
N ARG A 41 -3.83 22.44 4.85
CA ARG A 41 -2.89 21.34 5.13
C ARG A 41 -3.35 20.44 6.27
N ILE A 42 -3.96 21.01 7.31
CA ILE A 42 -4.54 20.23 8.42
C ILE A 42 -5.64 19.31 7.86
N TYR A 43 -6.62 19.86 7.13
CA TYR A 43 -7.67 19.04 6.52
C TYR A 43 -7.13 18.01 5.53
N ALA A 44 -6.17 18.39 4.68
CA ALA A 44 -5.53 17.46 3.75
C ALA A 44 -4.82 16.30 4.48
N SER A 45 -4.20 16.57 5.63
CA SER A 45 -3.52 15.55 6.43
C SER A 45 -4.52 14.60 7.10
N THR A 46 -5.68 15.10 7.52
CA THR A 46 -6.77 14.27 8.05
C THR A 46 -7.36 13.34 6.99
N LEU A 47 -7.48 13.81 5.74
CA LEU A 47 -7.94 12.99 4.61
C LEU A 47 -6.88 11.99 4.15
N ALA A 48 -5.59 12.35 4.21
CA ALA A 48 -4.49 11.45 3.86
C ALA A 48 -4.37 10.24 4.80
N LEU A 49 -4.87 10.34 6.03
CA LEU A 49 -4.95 9.24 6.99
C LEU A 49 -6.14 8.30 6.72
N ASP A 50 -7.12 8.75 5.94
CA ASP A 50 -8.40 8.08 5.74
C ASP A 50 -8.76 8.06 4.24
N ILE A 51 -7.91 7.44 3.41
CA ILE A 51 -8.14 7.30 1.95
C ILE A 51 -9.43 6.47 1.65
N ARG A 52 -10.04 5.89 2.68
CA ARG A 52 -11.43 5.41 2.68
C ARG A 52 -12.38 6.50 3.16
N ILE A 53 -12.44 7.64 2.45
CA ILE A 53 -13.65 8.49 2.54
C ILE A 53 -14.72 7.78 1.74
N LEU A 54 -15.25 6.72 2.34
CA LEU A 54 -16.47 6.06 1.92
C LEU A 54 -17.57 7.13 1.80
N PRO A 55 -18.48 7.02 0.81
CA PRO A 55 -19.78 7.67 0.90
C PRO A 55 -20.70 6.97 1.92
N MET A 56 -20.21 6.00 2.71
CA MET A 56 -20.99 5.29 3.74
C MET A 56 -21.50 6.19 4.87
N GLU A 57 -20.94 7.38 5.02
CA GLU A 57 -21.55 8.42 5.84
C GLU A 57 -21.77 9.64 4.94
N ASN A 58 -23.02 10.11 4.91
CA ASN A 58 -23.41 11.33 4.21
C ASN A 58 -22.31 12.39 4.44
N PRO A 59 -21.56 12.82 3.40
CA PRO A 59 -20.46 13.76 3.57
C PRO A 59 -20.92 14.99 4.36
N PHE A 60 -22.20 15.36 4.24
CA PHE A 60 -22.84 16.42 5.00
C PHE A 60 -22.79 16.26 6.53
N GLU A 61 -22.83 15.05 7.10
CA GLU A 61 -22.70 14.81 8.54
C GLU A 61 -21.24 15.02 9.03
N LYS A 62 -20.23 14.59 8.27
CA LYS A 62 -18.83 14.96 8.55
C LYS A 62 -18.57 16.44 8.25
N TRP A 63 -19.21 17.01 7.23
CA TRP A 63 -19.12 18.42 6.88
C TRP A 63 -19.66 19.32 7.99
N LYS A 64 -20.63 18.87 8.82
CA LYS A 64 -21.08 19.60 10.03
C LYS A 64 -19.92 20.02 10.95
N THR A 65 -18.85 19.23 11.03
CA THR A 65 -17.66 19.61 11.82
C THR A 65 -16.73 20.60 11.11
N ALA A 66 -16.81 20.72 9.77
CA ALA A 66 -16.06 21.69 8.97
C ALA A 66 -16.77 23.05 8.83
N PHE A 67 -18.08 23.12 9.10
CA PHE A 67 -18.88 24.35 9.04
C PHE A 67 -18.79 25.20 10.32
N VAL A 68 -17.63 25.24 10.99
CA VAL A 68 -17.44 26.14 12.16
C VAL A 68 -17.66 27.59 11.76
N ASN A 69 -17.26 27.97 10.53
CA ASN A 69 -17.68 29.21 9.89
C ASN A 69 -17.53 29.14 8.35
N ARG A 70 -18.04 30.17 7.65
CA ARG A 70 -18.00 30.28 6.19
C ARG A 70 -16.58 30.23 5.60
N ARG A 71 -15.60 30.88 6.24
CA ARG A 71 -14.21 30.89 5.76
C ARG A 71 -13.60 29.49 5.75
N ILE A 72 -13.74 28.74 6.85
CA ILE A 72 -13.24 27.37 6.94
C ILE A 72 -13.93 26.48 5.90
N TYR A 73 -15.24 26.65 5.70
CA TYR A 73 -15.96 25.89 4.67
C TYR A 73 -15.37 26.10 3.27
N GLU A 74 -15.15 27.35 2.87
CA GLU A 74 -14.60 27.65 1.53
C GLU A 74 -13.17 27.13 1.34
N ILE A 75 -12.37 27.06 2.40
CA ILE A 75 -11.01 26.48 2.37
C ILE A 75 -11.06 24.95 2.32
N ALA A 76 -11.93 24.33 3.12
CA ALA A 76 -11.94 22.89 3.31
C ALA A 76 -12.68 22.17 2.17
N LYS A 77 -13.75 22.77 1.62
CA LYS A 77 -14.52 22.21 0.49
C LYS A 77 -13.65 21.73 -0.69
N PRO A 78 -12.74 22.53 -1.27
CA PRO A 78 -11.91 22.07 -2.39
C PRO A 78 -10.94 20.95 -1.98
N VAL A 79 -10.49 20.93 -0.72
CA VAL A 79 -9.63 19.87 -0.16
C VAL A 79 -10.41 18.56 -0.03
N PHE A 80 -11.64 18.59 0.47
CA PHE A 80 -12.51 17.41 0.56
C PHE A 80 -12.89 16.87 -0.83
N LEU A 81 -13.13 17.75 -1.80
CA LEU A 81 -13.50 17.36 -3.17
C LEU A 81 -12.28 16.96 -4.03
N SER A 82 -11.05 16.98 -3.48
CA SER A 82 -9.85 16.56 -4.21
C SER A 82 -9.79 15.05 -4.46
N HIS A 83 -10.37 14.27 -3.56
CA HIS A 83 -10.49 12.81 -3.64
C HIS A 83 -11.95 12.41 -3.54
N ILE A 84 -12.47 11.79 -4.60
CA ILE A 84 -13.86 11.31 -4.63
C ILE A 84 -13.84 9.80 -4.73
N ALA A 85 -14.54 9.13 -3.81
CA ALA A 85 -14.84 7.71 -3.87
C ALA A 85 -16.35 7.51 -4.05
N VAL A 86 -16.70 6.57 -4.91
CA VAL A 86 -18.06 6.20 -5.21
C VAL A 86 -18.16 4.70 -4.93
N ASP A 87 -19.00 4.33 -3.98
CA ASP A 87 -19.19 2.96 -3.49
C ASP A 87 -20.70 2.64 -3.50
N ASP A 88 -21.03 1.41 -3.86
CA ASP A 88 -22.39 0.87 -3.96
C ASP A 88 -22.76 0.00 -2.73
N ALA A 89 -22.01 0.11 -1.63
CA ALA A 89 -22.19 -0.64 -0.38
C ALA A 89 -23.56 -0.42 0.32
N GLY A 90 -24.64 -0.88 -0.30
CA GLY A 90 -25.98 -1.03 0.26
C GLY A 90 -26.94 0.14 0.02
N ASP A 91 -26.51 1.23 -0.60
CA ASP A 91 -27.38 2.37 -0.92
C ASP A 91 -28.05 2.19 -2.29
N PRO A 92 -29.31 2.61 -2.46
CA PRO A 92 -29.91 2.61 -3.77
C PRO A 92 -29.08 3.54 -4.69
N VAL A 93 -28.95 3.11 -5.94
CA VAL A 93 -28.47 3.79 -7.16
C VAL A 93 -28.67 5.34 -7.25
N PRO A 94 -29.67 6.01 -6.60
CA PRO A 94 -29.86 7.45 -6.75
C PRO A 94 -28.78 8.39 -6.23
N MET A 95 -27.96 8.07 -5.22
CA MET A 95 -27.07 9.10 -4.64
C MET A 95 -25.91 9.50 -5.57
N VAL A 96 -25.28 8.53 -6.21
CA VAL A 96 -24.19 8.76 -7.18
C VAL A 96 -24.73 9.50 -8.40
N LEU A 97 -25.87 9.04 -8.93
CA LEU A 97 -26.53 9.70 -10.06
C LEU A 97 -27.00 11.10 -9.69
N ALA A 98 -27.54 11.31 -8.49
CA ALA A 98 -27.91 12.64 -8.02
C ALA A 98 -26.68 13.54 -7.84
N PHE A 99 -25.57 13.02 -7.31
CA PHE A 99 -24.33 13.77 -7.19
C PHE A 99 -23.80 14.20 -8.56
N LEU A 100 -23.64 13.25 -9.49
CA LEU A 100 -23.14 13.50 -10.84
C LEU A 100 -24.09 14.42 -11.65
N ALA A 101 -25.41 14.23 -11.51
CA ALA A 101 -26.42 15.05 -12.18
C ALA A 101 -26.54 16.46 -11.59
N ARG A 102 -26.26 16.65 -10.28
CA ARG A 102 -26.25 17.96 -9.62
C ARG A 102 -25.01 18.79 -9.94
N GLN A 103 -23.95 18.20 -10.49
CA GLN A 103 -22.78 18.96 -10.93
C GLN A 103 -23.08 19.69 -12.25
N ALA A 104 -23.48 20.96 -12.14
CA ALA A 104 -23.60 21.85 -13.28
C ALA A 104 -22.24 22.32 -13.81
N GLU A 105 -21.24 22.40 -12.94
CA GLU A 105 -19.87 22.84 -13.26
C GLU A 105 -18.83 21.74 -13.01
N PRO A 106 -17.74 21.67 -13.80
CA PRO A 106 -16.65 20.74 -13.57
C PRO A 106 -15.98 20.94 -12.20
N LEU A 107 -15.75 19.84 -11.47
CA LEU A 107 -15.04 19.81 -10.20
C LEU A 107 -13.52 19.83 -10.45
N ARG A 108 -13.01 21.01 -10.77
CA ARG A 108 -11.59 21.21 -11.18
C ARG A 108 -10.57 20.86 -10.10
N THR A 109 -10.96 20.79 -8.83
CA THR A 109 -10.07 20.46 -7.71
C THR A 109 -9.90 18.95 -7.52
N THR A 110 -10.78 18.13 -8.11
CA THR A 110 -10.72 16.68 -8.03
C THR A 110 -9.53 16.14 -8.83
N CYS A 111 -8.61 15.48 -8.14
CA CYS A 111 -7.42 14.88 -8.73
C CYS A 111 -7.43 13.34 -8.65
N SER A 112 -8.33 12.76 -7.86
CA SER A 112 -8.44 11.32 -7.64
C SER A 112 -9.91 10.87 -7.64
N LEU A 113 -10.18 9.78 -8.36
CA LEU A 113 -11.49 9.15 -8.46
C LEU A 113 -11.36 7.66 -8.19
N HIS A 114 -12.17 7.15 -7.26
CA HIS A 114 -12.27 5.74 -6.91
C HIS A 114 -13.69 5.26 -7.17
N LEU A 115 -13.85 4.19 -7.94
CA LEU A 115 -15.14 3.66 -8.36
C LEU A 115 -15.25 2.19 -7.95
N GLU A 116 -16.05 1.92 -6.92
CA GLU A 116 -16.42 0.59 -6.42
C GLU A 116 -17.93 0.42 -6.59
N VAL A 117 -18.39 0.21 -7.82
CA VAL A 117 -19.82 0.23 -8.14
C VAL A 117 -20.21 -0.89 -9.08
N GLU A 118 -21.49 -1.27 -9.09
CA GLU A 118 -21.99 -2.21 -10.08
C GLU A 118 -21.81 -1.69 -11.52
N VAL A 119 -21.70 -2.63 -12.47
CA VAL A 119 -21.41 -2.36 -13.89
C VAL A 119 -22.29 -1.25 -14.51
N PRO A 120 -23.63 -1.20 -14.31
CA PRO A 120 -24.44 -0.12 -14.88
C PRO A 120 -24.06 1.27 -14.37
N LEU A 121 -23.75 1.40 -13.07
CA LEU A 121 -23.30 2.64 -12.46
C LEU A 121 -21.89 3.02 -12.92
N LEU A 122 -21.03 2.01 -13.08
CA LEU A 122 -19.68 2.21 -13.60
C LEU A 122 -19.72 2.83 -15.00
N VAL A 123 -20.59 2.34 -15.89
CA VAL A 123 -20.76 2.87 -17.26
C VAL A 123 -21.21 4.33 -17.23
N LEU A 124 -22.15 4.68 -16.34
CA LEU A 124 -22.64 6.05 -16.20
C LEU A 124 -21.58 7.00 -15.62
N ALA A 125 -20.90 6.57 -14.56
CA ALA A 125 -19.80 7.32 -13.96
C ALA A 125 -18.68 7.54 -14.99
N ALA A 126 -18.35 6.49 -15.76
CA ALA A 126 -17.37 6.55 -16.82
C ALA A 126 -17.74 7.59 -17.89
N ALA A 127 -18.98 7.58 -18.38
CA ALA A 127 -19.43 8.52 -19.40
C ALA A 127 -19.38 9.99 -18.95
N LEU A 128 -19.60 10.27 -17.66
CA LEU A 128 -19.63 11.63 -17.12
C LEU A 128 -18.27 12.12 -16.61
N ALA A 129 -17.39 11.21 -16.19
CA ALA A 129 -16.15 11.53 -15.49
C ALA A 129 -15.20 12.46 -16.27
N PRO A 130 -14.96 12.32 -17.59
CA PRO A 130 -14.07 13.23 -18.33
C PRO A 130 -14.51 14.70 -18.28
N ARG A 131 -15.83 14.94 -18.27
CA ARG A 131 -16.39 16.30 -18.19
C ARG A 131 -16.35 16.85 -16.77
N LEU A 132 -16.64 16.00 -15.78
CA LEU A 132 -16.75 16.40 -14.39
C LEU A 132 -15.39 16.58 -13.70
N PHE A 133 -14.39 15.78 -14.10
CA PHE A 133 -13.07 15.72 -13.46
C PHE A 133 -11.95 15.97 -14.46
N PRO A 134 -11.84 17.20 -15.02
CA PRO A 134 -10.89 17.49 -16.09
C PRO A 134 -9.41 17.41 -15.67
N ASN A 135 -9.12 17.48 -14.37
CA ASN A 135 -7.75 17.46 -13.80
C ASN A 135 -7.42 16.12 -13.11
N LEU A 136 -8.08 15.03 -13.51
CA LEU A 136 -7.90 13.73 -12.89
C LEU A 136 -6.47 13.20 -13.12
N THR A 137 -5.80 12.84 -12.03
CA THR A 137 -4.44 12.28 -12.04
C THR A 137 -4.39 10.85 -11.50
N SER A 138 -5.40 10.42 -10.75
CA SER A 138 -5.54 9.07 -10.20
C SER A 138 -6.93 8.52 -10.45
N LEU A 139 -7.00 7.30 -10.97
CA LEU A 139 -8.25 6.59 -11.24
C LEU A 139 -8.15 5.16 -10.71
N THR A 140 -9.17 4.75 -9.97
CA THR A 140 -9.27 3.40 -9.43
C THR A 140 -10.61 2.79 -9.81
N PHE A 141 -10.58 1.56 -10.33
CA PHE A 141 -11.74 0.72 -10.56
C PHE A 141 -11.69 -0.49 -9.62
N VAL A 142 -12.78 -0.75 -8.92
CA VAL A 142 -12.95 -1.90 -8.02
C VAL A 142 -14.27 -2.57 -8.36
N SER A 143 -14.27 -3.90 -8.51
CA SER A 143 -15.52 -4.65 -8.59
C SER A 143 -16.18 -4.71 -7.21
N SER A 144 -17.43 -4.24 -7.10
CA SER A 144 -18.20 -4.17 -5.84
C SER A 144 -18.73 -5.51 -5.34
N ARG A 145 -18.56 -6.61 -6.10
CA ARG A 145 -19.10 -7.93 -5.74
C ARG A 145 -18.02 -8.84 -5.17
N HIS A 146 -18.28 -9.32 -3.96
CA HIS A 146 -17.49 -10.34 -3.24
C HIS A 146 -18.24 -11.67 -3.09
N ASP A 147 -19.28 -11.92 -3.89
CA ASP A 147 -20.02 -13.18 -3.79
C ASP A 147 -19.20 -14.36 -4.33
N ASP A 148 -19.20 -15.44 -3.55
CA ASP A 148 -18.44 -16.70 -3.64
C ASP A 148 -18.75 -17.56 -4.88
N GLY A 149 -18.74 -16.96 -6.08
CA GLY A 149 -18.89 -17.62 -7.36
C GLY A 149 -17.58 -17.64 -8.16
N ASP A 150 -17.45 -18.63 -9.04
CA ASP A 150 -16.39 -18.78 -10.07
C ASP A 150 -16.56 -17.73 -11.20
N ASP A 151 -17.01 -16.52 -10.86
CA ASP A 151 -17.37 -15.46 -11.81
C ASP A 151 -16.13 -14.62 -12.11
N ARG A 152 -15.60 -14.80 -13.32
CA ARG A 152 -14.53 -13.92 -13.85
C ARG A 152 -15.07 -12.51 -14.03
N PHE A 153 -14.42 -11.54 -13.40
CA PHE A 153 -14.83 -10.14 -13.48
C PHE A 153 -14.15 -9.45 -14.67
N ILE A 154 -14.94 -8.98 -15.63
CA ILE A 154 -14.44 -8.33 -16.83
C ILE A 154 -14.70 -6.81 -16.73
N LEU A 155 -13.65 -6.00 -16.86
CA LEU A 155 -13.80 -4.55 -16.88
C LEU A 155 -14.55 -4.12 -18.17
N PRO A 156 -15.71 -3.45 -18.07
CA PRO A 156 -16.52 -3.10 -19.23
C PRO A 156 -15.80 -2.15 -20.20
N ARG A 157 -16.08 -2.31 -21.49
CA ARG A 157 -15.48 -1.50 -22.56
C ARG A 157 -15.72 -0.01 -22.39
N GLN A 158 -16.88 0.39 -21.88
CA GLN A 158 -17.19 1.80 -21.65
C GLN A 158 -16.32 2.41 -20.54
N ALA A 159 -15.85 1.60 -19.58
CA ALA A 159 -14.93 2.05 -18.55
C ALA A 159 -13.50 2.20 -19.09
N THR A 160 -13.08 1.38 -20.06
CA THR A 160 -11.74 1.50 -20.68
C THR A 160 -11.69 2.59 -21.75
N GLU A 161 -12.75 2.78 -22.52
CA GLU A 161 -12.84 3.81 -23.58
C GLU A 161 -12.65 5.23 -23.05
N ILE A 162 -12.99 5.48 -21.78
CA ILE A 162 -12.89 6.81 -21.18
C ILE A 162 -11.49 7.13 -20.63
N ILE A 163 -10.69 6.11 -20.30
CA ILE A 163 -9.39 6.29 -19.65
C ILE A 163 -8.47 7.19 -20.50
N PRO A 164 -8.39 7.02 -21.84
CA PRO A 164 -7.62 7.90 -22.72
C PRO A 164 -8.06 9.36 -22.68
N HIS A 165 -9.28 9.70 -22.27
CA HIS A 165 -9.70 11.10 -22.16
C HIS A 165 -9.01 11.84 -20.98
N PHE A 166 -8.49 11.12 -20.00
CA PHE A 166 -7.71 11.68 -18.89
C PHE A 166 -6.23 11.82 -19.27
N GLN A 167 -5.91 12.82 -20.08
CA GLN A 167 -4.55 13.05 -20.59
C GLN A 167 -3.51 13.31 -19.48
N GLN A 168 -3.95 13.72 -18.29
CA GLN A 168 -3.09 13.96 -17.12
C GLN A 168 -2.98 12.76 -16.17
N LEU A 169 -3.59 11.62 -16.50
CA LEU A 169 -3.64 10.46 -15.62
C LEU A 169 -2.22 9.92 -15.34
N ARG A 170 -1.85 9.85 -14.06
CA ARG A 170 -0.55 9.38 -13.57
C ARG A 170 -0.64 8.04 -12.85
N HIS A 171 -1.79 7.75 -12.25
CA HIS A 171 -2.02 6.54 -11.46
C HIS A 171 -3.29 5.84 -11.96
N LEU A 172 -3.16 4.56 -12.30
CA LEU A 172 -4.28 3.69 -12.62
C LEU A 172 -4.22 2.48 -11.70
N ASP A 173 -5.32 2.20 -11.02
CA ASP A 173 -5.50 1.04 -10.15
C ASP A 173 -6.73 0.26 -10.61
N ILE A 174 -6.59 -1.05 -10.79
CA ILE A 174 -7.66 -1.95 -11.21
C ILE A 174 -7.64 -3.11 -10.23
N GLU A 175 -8.73 -3.25 -9.48
CA GLU A 175 -8.87 -4.22 -8.40
C GLU A 175 -10.08 -5.13 -8.65
N CYS A 176 -9.92 -6.43 -8.39
CA CYS A 176 -10.96 -7.45 -8.55
C CYS A 176 -11.49 -7.59 -9.99
N TYR A 177 -10.67 -7.30 -11.00
CA TYR A 177 -10.95 -7.58 -12.41
C TYR A 177 -9.88 -8.50 -13.02
N ASP A 178 -10.31 -9.44 -13.83
CA ASP A 178 -9.48 -10.47 -14.45
C ASP A 178 -9.00 -10.10 -15.86
N SER A 179 -9.85 -9.40 -16.60
CA SER A 179 -9.57 -9.02 -17.99
C SER A 179 -10.34 -7.76 -18.39
N LEU A 180 -9.98 -7.22 -19.56
CA LEU A 180 -10.68 -6.12 -20.21
C LEU A 180 -11.65 -6.67 -21.25
N ALA A 181 -12.85 -6.11 -21.32
CA ALA A 181 -13.74 -6.33 -22.46
C ALA A 181 -13.26 -5.62 -23.74
N ASP A 182 -12.46 -4.56 -23.58
CA ASP A 182 -11.86 -3.81 -24.68
C ASP A 182 -10.43 -4.26 -24.97
N GLU A 183 -10.29 -5.09 -26.00
CA GLU A 183 -8.98 -5.57 -26.46
C GLU A 183 -8.13 -4.50 -27.16
N THR A 184 -8.73 -3.35 -27.52
CA THR A 184 -8.03 -2.27 -28.22
C THR A 184 -7.36 -1.27 -27.27
N PHE A 185 -7.78 -1.26 -26.01
CA PHE A 185 -7.17 -0.42 -25.00
C PHE A 185 -5.71 -0.81 -24.77
N THR A 186 -4.82 0.19 -24.84
CA THR A 186 -3.39 0.00 -24.63
C THR A 186 -2.85 1.14 -23.79
N LEU A 187 -1.89 0.82 -22.91
CA LEU A 187 -1.30 1.83 -22.03
C LEU A 187 -0.59 2.94 -22.81
N SER A 188 -0.17 2.72 -24.06
CA SER A 188 0.41 3.75 -24.93
C SER A 188 -0.49 4.97 -25.15
N GLN A 189 -1.81 4.85 -24.91
CA GLN A 189 -2.75 5.97 -24.97
C GLN A 189 -2.66 6.89 -23.74
N LEU A 190 -1.87 6.51 -22.73
CA LEU A 190 -1.69 7.23 -21.46
C LEU A 190 -0.23 7.68 -21.29
N PRO A 191 0.19 8.77 -21.96
CA PRO A 191 1.59 9.21 -21.97
C PRO A 191 2.09 9.60 -20.58
N CYS A 192 1.22 10.15 -19.74
CA CYS A 192 1.55 10.60 -18.39
C CYS A 192 1.48 9.50 -17.31
N LEU A 193 1.09 8.27 -17.67
CA LEU A 193 0.92 7.20 -16.69
C LEU A 193 2.27 6.83 -16.07
N GLN A 194 2.39 7.00 -14.75
CA GLN A 194 3.60 6.72 -13.97
C GLN A 194 3.48 5.45 -13.14
N SER A 195 2.27 5.09 -12.73
CA SER A 195 1.99 4.00 -11.80
C SER A 195 0.81 3.17 -12.28
N LEU A 196 0.99 1.86 -12.33
CA LEU A 196 -0.07 0.89 -12.57
C LEU A 196 -0.15 -0.09 -11.40
N ARG A 197 -1.35 -0.34 -10.91
CA ARG A 197 -1.64 -1.33 -9.87
C ARG A 197 -2.72 -2.27 -10.37
N LEU A 198 -2.45 -3.56 -10.29
CA LEU A 198 -3.36 -4.64 -10.63
C LEU A 198 -3.50 -5.51 -9.38
N ARG A 199 -4.70 -5.55 -8.80
CA ARG A 199 -4.93 -6.14 -7.47
C ARG A 199 -6.07 -7.13 -7.47
N ARG A 200 -5.92 -8.19 -6.66
CA ARG A 200 -6.98 -9.16 -6.36
C ARG A 200 -7.67 -9.73 -7.61
N SER A 201 -6.94 -9.81 -8.71
CA SER A 201 -7.41 -10.52 -9.89
C SER A 201 -7.30 -12.03 -9.62
N THR A 202 -8.34 -12.77 -9.99
CA THR A 202 -8.32 -14.23 -9.94
C THR A 202 -7.37 -14.77 -11.00
N THR A 203 -7.29 -14.11 -12.17
CA THR A 203 -6.31 -14.44 -13.22
C THR A 203 -5.32 -13.29 -13.47
N ASN A 204 -4.30 -13.53 -14.27
CA ASN A 204 -3.30 -12.52 -14.67
C ASN A 204 -3.50 -11.99 -16.11
N GLU A 205 -4.63 -12.29 -16.75
CA GLU A 205 -4.88 -11.91 -18.15
C GLU A 205 -4.82 -10.39 -18.35
N LEU A 206 -5.35 -9.62 -17.39
CA LEU A 206 -5.28 -8.16 -17.34
C LEU A 206 -3.84 -7.65 -17.46
N GLY A 207 -2.90 -8.28 -16.75
CA GLY A 207 -1.48 -7.95 -16.83
C GLY A 207 -0.93 -8.16 -18.24
N ILE A 208 -1.30 -9.26 -18.90
CA ILE A 208 -0.89 -9.53 -20.28
C ILE A 208 -1.46 -8.44 -21.20
N GLN A 209 -2.77 -8.19 -21.14
CA GLN A 209 -3.45 -7.25 -22.03
C GLN A 209 -2.86 -5.84 -21.91
N LEU A 210 -2.69 -5.34 -20.68
CA LEU A 210 -2.22 -3.99 -20.43
C LEU A 210 -0.72 -3.79 -20.72
N LEU A 211 0.12 -4.77 -20.39
CA LEU A 211 1.58 -4.63 -20.52
C LEU A 211 2.12 -5.00 -21.91
N ARG A 212 1.28 -5.55 -22.80
CA ARG A 212 1.62 -5.85 -24.22
C ARG A 212 2.27 -4.66 -24.94
N ASN A 213 1.77 -3.45 -24.74
CA ASN A 213 2.32 -2.24 -25.35
C ASN A 213 2.38 -1.07 -24.36
N THR A 214 3.60 -0.82 -23.87
CA THR A 214 3.91 0.30 -22.97
C THR A 214 4.72 1.39 -23.68
N THR A 215 4.75 1.39 -25.01
CA THR A 215 5.48 2.40 -25.79
C THR A 215 4.88 3.79 -25.55
N GLY A 216 5.71 4.83 -25.42
CA GLY A 216 5.22 6.19 -25.17
C GLY A 216 4.77 6.50 -23.74
N THR A 217 4.60 5.51 -22.86
CA THR A 217 4.21 5.76 -21.46
C THR A 217 5.39 6.14 -20.57
N ALA A 218 5.12 6.90 -19.51
CA ALA A 218 6.07 7.24 -18.43
C ALA A 218 6.08 6.20 -17.28
N LEU A 219 5.62 4.97 -17.54
CA LEU A 219 5.38 3.97 -16.50
C LEU A 219 6.68 3.60 -15.78
N SER A 220 6.75 3.91 -14.49
CA SER A 220 7.95 3.75 -13.66
C SER A 220 7.70 2.94 -12.39
N LYS A 221 6.43 2.72 -12.02
CA LYS A 221 5.99 1.91 -10.87
C LYS A 221 4.95 0.91 -11.33
N LEU A 222 5.13 -0.35 -10.95
CA LEU A 222 4.20 -1.43 -11.26
C LEU A 222 3.97 -2.27 -10.02
N GLU A 223 2.70 -2.50 -9.69
CA GLU A 223 2.31 -3.45 -8.65
C GLU A 223 1.35 -4.49 -9.24
N ILE A 224 1.66 -5.77 -9.06
CA ILE A 224 0.83 -6.90 -9.48
C ILE A 224 0.62 -7.81 -8.26
N TYR A 225 -0.64 -7.97 -7.87
CA TYR A 225 -1.07 -8.88 -6.81
C TYR A 225 -2.01 -9.89 -7.43
N SER A 226 -1.56 -11.13 -7.54
CA SER A 226 -2.32 -12.22 -8.17
C SER A 226 -2.44 -13.40 -7.24
N GLN A 227 -3.61 -14.03 -7.26
CA GLN A 227 -3.84 -15.31 -6.61
C GLN A 227 -3.36 -16.49 -7.47
N ASP A 228 -3.36 -16.34 -8.80
CA ASP A 228 -3.07 -17.42 -9.77
C ASP A 228 -1.73 -17.24 -10.52
N THR A 229 -1.43 -18.18 -11.42
CA THR A 229 -0.17 -18.29 -12.17
C THR A 229 0.09 -17.07 -13.02
N LEU A 230 1.31 -16.58 -12.94
CA LEU A 230 1.78 -15.56 -13.85
C LEU A 230 2.02 -16.17 -15.24
N PRO A 231 1.31 -15.72 -16.29
CA PRO A 231 1.35 -16.30 -17.62
C PRO A 231 2.75 -16.20 -18.19
N ALA A 232 3.17 -17.23 -18.94
CA ALA A 232 4.50 -17.25 -19.55
C ALA A 232 4.72 -16.09 -20.53
N GLU A 233 3.63 -15.52 -21.03
CA GLU A 233 3.56 -14.41 -21.99
C GLU A 233 3.69 -13.03 -21.32
N LEU A 234 3.63 -12.94 -19.98
CA LEU A 234 3.77 -11.65 -19.31
C LEU A 234 5.20 -11.13 -19.46
N SER A 235 5.34 -9.99 -20.12
CA SER A 235 6.61 -9.27 -20.24
C SER A 235 6.53 -7.94 -19.51
N LEU A 236 7.51 -7.66 -18.65
CA LEU A 236 7.55 -6.43 -17.88
C LEU A 236 8.36 -5.34 -18.60
N PRO A 237 7.99 -4.05 -18.48
CA PRO A 237 8.73 -2.93 -19.07
C PRO A 237 10.01 -2.58 -18.29
N TRP A 238 10.91 -3.55 -18.12
CA TRP A 238 12.12 -3.46 -17.27
C TRP A 238 12.99 -2.23 -17.52
N VAL A 239 13.01 -1.72 -18.75
CA VAL A 239 13.81 -0.55 -19.15
C VAL A 239 13.30 0.78 -18.57
N LYS A 240 12.06 0.82 -18.04
CA LYS A 240 11.45 2.01 -17.43
C LYS A 240 11.18 1.88 -15.94
N LEU A 241 11.01 0.65 -15.44
CA LEU A 241 10.58 0.40 -14.06
C LEU A 241 11.65 0.80 -13.03
N SER A 242 11.30 1.74 -12.16
CA SER A 242 12.07 2.15 -11.00
C SER A 242 11.64 1.45 -9.71
N ALA A 243 10.36 1.05 -9.63
CA ALA A 243 9.79 0.29 -8.53
C ALA A 243 8.89 -0.84 -9.07
N LEU A 244 8.99 -2.02 -8.45
CA LEU A 244 8.23 -3.19 -8.82
C LEU A 244 7.76 -3.92 -7.56
N THR A 245 6.45 -4.18 -7.47
CA THR A 245 5.82 -4.98 -6.42
C THR A 245 5.15 -6.19 -7.06
N LEU A 246 5.53 -7.40 -6.64
CA LEU A 246 5.01 -8.65 -7.18
C LEU A 246 4.59 -9.56 -6.03
N GLN A 247 3.29 -9.82 -5.90
CA GLN A 247 2.76 -10.70 -4.87
C GLN A 247 1.94 -11.82 -5.51
N PHE A 248 2.44 -13.05 -5.44
CA PHE A 248 1.81 -14.25 -6.00
C PHE A 248 1.48 -15.24 -4.90
N TRP A 249 0.26 -15.75 -4.84
CA TRP A 249 -0.11 -16.59 -3.70
C TRP A 249 0.56 -17.97 -3.75
N ASP A 250 0.61 -18.64 -4.91
CA ASP A 250 1.04 -20.07 -4.90
C ASP A 250 2.09 -20.55 -5.92
N GLU A 251 2.70 -19.70 -6.77
CA GLU A 251 3.51 -20.26 -7.88
C GLU A 251 4.92 -19.71 -8.08
N TYR A 252 5.87 -20.64 -8.05
CA TYR A 252 7.28 -20.41 -8.37
C TYR A 252 7.58 -20.36 -9.88
N ALA A 253 6.64 -20.82 -10.72
CA ALA A 253 6.75 -20.74 -12.17
C ALA A 253 6.88 -19.27 -12.64
N CYS A 254 6.18 -18.37 -11.94
CA CYS A 254 6.21 -16.92 -12.13
C CYS A 254 7.64 -16.38 -12.08
N TYR A 255 8.41 -16.74 -11.05
CA TYR A 255 9.80 -16.30 -10.91
C TYR A 255 10.72 -16.85 -12.01
N LYS A 256 10.46 -18.06 -12.54
CA LYS A 256 11.21 -18.59 -13.70
C LYS A 256 10.88 -17.81 -14.97
N ALA A 257 9.61 -17.51 -15.22
CA ALA A 257 9.16 -16.72 -16.37
C ALA A 257 9.75 -15.30 -16.32
N LEU A 258 9.57 -14.60 -15.20
CA LEU A 258 10.11 -13.25 -14.97
C LEU A 258 11.63 -13.20 -15.11
N ARG A 259 12.34 -14.23 -14.62
CA ARG A 259 13.78 -14.35 -14.82
C ARG A 259 14.13 -14.43 -16.31
N LYS A 260 13.46 -15.30 -17.08
CA LYS A 260 13.71 -15.46 -18.52
C LYS A 260 13.39 -14.18 -19.30
N ASP A 261 12.28 -13.52 -18.96
CA ASP A 261 11.90 -12.24 -19.53
C ASP A 261 13.01 -11.20 -19.30
N LEU A 262 13.42 -11.02 -18.04
CA LEU A 262 14.50 -10.12 -17.65
C LEU A 262 15.84 -10.45 -18.31
N GLU A 263 16.21 -11.72 -18.47
CA GLU A 263 17.44 -12.16 -19.17
C GLU A 263 17.38 -11.81 -20.67
N ARG A 264 16.22 -11.93 -21.31
CA ARG A 264 16.01 -11.61 -22.74
C ARG A 264 15.97 -10.12 -23.03
N THR A 265 15.53 -9.28 -22.09
CA THR A 265 15.41 -7.84 -22.31
C THR A 265 16.79 -7.18 -22.50
N LYS A 266 16.95 -6.41 -23.57
CA LYS A 266 18.15 -5.60 -23.81
C LYS A 266 18.06 -4.29 -23.01
N SER A 267 19.17 -3.87 -22.41
CA SER A 267 19.32 -2.54 -21.78
C SER A 267 20.48 -1.80 -22.43
N HIS A 268 20.31 -0.50 -22.68
CA HIS A 268 21.30 0.38 -23.32
C HIS A 268 22.65 0.44 -22.57
N ARG A 269 22.71 0.06 -21.29
CA ARG A 269 23.95 0.07 -20.48
C ARG A 269 24.13 -1.21 -19.65
N GLY A 270 23.40 -2.27 -19.98
CA GLY A 270 23.39 -3.51 -19.19
C GLY A 270 22.77 -3.37 -17.78
N GLN A 271 22.30 -2.18 -17.40
CA GLN A 271 21.65 -1.92 -16.11
C GLN A 271 20.22 -1.39 -16.31
N PHE A 272 19.27 -1.94 -15.55
CA PHE A 272 17.89 -1.48 -15.48
C PHE A 272 17.73 -0.43 -14.37
N PRO A 273 16.78 0.51 -14.51
CA PRO A 273 16.54 1.59 -13.53
C PRO A 273 15.89 1.13 -12.23
N LEU A 274 15.59 -0.17 -12.06
CA LEU A 274 14.92 -0.72 -10.90
C LEU A 274 15.72 -0.47 -9.61
N ARG A 275 15.12 0.27 -8.68
CA ARG A 275 15.68 0.64 -7.37
C ARG A 275 14.93 0.00 -6.21
N MET A 276 13.64 -0.23 -6.36
CA MET A 276 12.77 -0.82 -5.34
C MET A 276 12.15 -2.11 -5.87
N LEU A 277 12.31 -3.19 -5.12
CA LEU A 277 11.69 -4.48 -5.41
C LEU A 277 10.96 -4.96 -4.15
N ASP A 278 9.67 -5.23 -4.29
CA ASP A 278 8.84 -5.89 -3.28
C ASP A 278 8.32 -7.20 -3.87
N VAL A 279 8.59 -8.31 -3.19
CA VAL A 279 8.26 -9.67 -3.64
C VAL A 279 7.80 -10.50 -2.46
N ASN A 280 7.08 -11.59 -2.70
CA ASN A 280 6.77 -12.55 -1.65
C ASN A 280 7.53 -13.87 -1.82
N ALA A 281 7.93 -14.49 -0.71
CA ALA A 281 8.59 -15.80 -0.76
C ALA A 281 7.61 -16.87 -1.27
N PRO A 282 7.91 -17.65 -2.32
CA PRO A 282 7.00 -18.64 -2.90
C PRO A 282 6.92 -19.97 -2.13
N TRP A 283 7.39 -20.04 -0.89
CA TRP A 283 7.42 -21.26 -0.08
C TRP A 283 6.77 -21.04 1.30
N LYS A 284 5.78 -20.14 1.36
CA LYS A 284 5.07 -19.82 2.60
C LYS A 284 4.52 -21.06 3.31
N GLU A 285 4.09 -22.06 2.54
CA GLU A 285 3.47 -23.29 3.05
C GLU A 285 4.45 -24.45 3.27
N VAL A 286 5.62 -24.43 2.62
CA VAL A 286 6.64 -25.48 2.70
C VAL A 286 7.17 -25.62 4.13
N SER A 287 7.42 -26.85 4.58
CA SER A 287 8.03 -27.07 5.90
C SER A 287 9.42 -26.45 5.95
N LEU A 288 9.78 -25.83 7.09
CA LEU A 288 11.07 -25.15 7.26
C LEU A 288 12.27 -26.05 6.90
N SER A 289 12.21 -27.34 7.25
CA SER A 289 13.23 -28.35 6.94
C SER A 289 13.41 -28.63 5.45
N SER A 290 12.42 -28.30 4.61
CA SER A 290 12.43 -28.50 3.16
C SER A 290 12.86 -27.26 2.38
N VAL A 291 13.06 -26.11 3.03
CA VAL A 291 13.56 -24.89 2.39
C VAL A 291 15.07 -24.97 2.17
N LYS A 292 15.46 -25.81 1.21
CA LYS A 292 16.84 -26.02 0.75
C LYS A 292 16.99 -25.53 -0.70
N ALA A 293 18.20 -25.25 -1.18
CA ALA A 293 18.42 -24.79 -2.57
C ALA A 293 17.85 -25.70 -3.65
N GLU A 294 17.77 -27.00 -3.37
CA GLU A 294 17.28 -27.98 -4.33
C GLU A 294 15.76 -27.85 -4.54
N HIS A 295 15.05 -27.25 -3.57
CA HIS A 295 13.61 -27.05 -3.66
C HIS A 295 13.27 -26.16 -4.87
N PRO A 296 12.36 -26.59 -5.76
CA PRO A 296 12.07 -25.86 -7.00
C PRO A 296 11.66 -24.40 -6.80
N HIS A 297 10.90 -24.12 -5.73
CA HIS A 297 10.45 -22.76 -5.39
C HIS A 297 11.63 -21.86 -4.98
N VAL A 298 12.51 -22.39 -4.14
CA VAL A 298 13.73 -21.71 -3.70
C VAL A 298 14.64 -21.42 -4.89
N LYS A 299 14.92 -22.45 -5.70
CA LYS A 299 15.78 -22.33 -6.88
C LYS A 299 15.29 -21.29 -7.88
N ALA A 300 13.98 -21.24 -8.12
CA ALA A 300 13.36 -20.27 -9.03
C ALA A 300 13.51 -18.84 -8.51
N PHE A 301 13.13 -18.60 -7.26
CA PHE A 301 13.20 -17.28 -6.61
C PHE A 301 14.64 -16.77 -6.48
N VAL A 302 15.56 -17.61 -5.98
CA VAL A 302 16.99 -17.28 -5.89
C VAL A 302 17.54 -16.94 -7.27
N GLY A 303 17.19 -17.74 -8.28
CA GLY A 303 17.59 -17.52 -9.65
C GLY A 303 17.11 -16.18 -10.19
N PHE A 304 15.86 -15.80 -9.89
CA PHE A 304 15.30 -14.50 -10.22
C PHE A 304 16.06 -13.35 -9.54
N LEU A 305 16.22 -13.39 -8.22
CA LEU A 305 16.95 -12.35 -7.48
C LEU A 305 18.40 -12.20 -7.96
N LYS A 306 19.08 -13.30 -8.30
CA LYS A 306 20.45 -13.29 -8.85
C LYS A 306 20.54 -12.48 -10.14
N VAL A 307 19.58 -12.65 -11.03
CA VAL A 307 19.53 -11.88 -12.28
C VAL A 307 19.16 -10.44 -12.01
N VAL A 308 18.17 -10.18 -11.13
CA VAL A 308 17.78 -8.81 -10.77
C VAL A 308 18.96 -8.04 -10.20
N PHE A 309 19.66 -8.54 -9.19
CA PHE A 309 20.79 -7.82 -8.58
C PHE A 309 21.99 -7.67 -9.50
N ARG A 310 22.17 -8.59 -10.46
CA ARG A 310 23.21 -8.45 -11.49
C ARG A 310 22.86 -7.34 -12.49
N ARG A 311 21.58 -7.23 -12.86
CA ARG A 311 21.12 -6.35 -13.94
C ARG A 311 20.50 -5.05 -13.44
N ALA A 312 20.27 -4.87 -12.15
CA ALA A 312 19.68 -3.69 -11.55
C ALA A 312 20.34 -3.35 -10.21
N ARG A 313 20.42 -2.06 -9.90
CA ARG A 313 20.94 -1.56 -8.62
C ARG A 313 19.80 -1.38 -7.62
N VAL A 314 19.23 -2.50 -7.18
CA VAL A 314 18.14 -2.51 -6.20
C VAL A 314 18.66 -2.00 -4.86
N SER A 315 18.25 -0.77 -4.50
CA SER A 315 18.62 -0.12 -3.25
C SER A 315 17.67 -0.46 -2.11
N ARG A 316 16.43 -0.85 -2.41
CA ARG A 316 15.42 -1.27 -1.43
C ARG A 316 14.79 -2.59 -1.85
N LEU A 317 14.87 -3.59 -0.98
CA LEU A 317 14.25 -4.90 -1.15
C LEU A 317 13.23 -5.13 -0.04
N LYS A 318 12.02 -5.57 -0.39
CA LYS A 318 11.03 -6.09 0.55
C LYS A 318 10.71 -7.53 0.18
N ILE A 319 10.69 -8.41 1.19
CA ILE A 319 10.31 -9.82 1.01
C ILE A 319 9.21 -10.17 2.01
N GLU A 320 8.02 -10.44 1.49
CA GLU A 320 6.84 -10.82 2.27
C GLU A 320 6.68 -12.33 2.45
N GLY A 321 6.23 -12.75 3.63
CA GLY A 321 5.99 -14.15 3.97
C GLY A 321 7.26 -15.00 4.00
N LEU A 322 8.42 -14.39 4.27
CA LEU A 322 9.68 -15.10 4.39
C LEU A 322 9.69 -15.96 5.67
N THR A 323 9.66 -17.28 5.52
CA THR A 323 9.66 -18.22 6.66
C THR A 323 11.05 -18.74 7.02
N SER A 324 11.98 -18.78 6.06
CA SER A 324 13.39 -19.12 6.26
C SER A 324 14.25 -18.56 5.13
N TRP A 325 15.54 -18.36 5.40
CA TRP A 325 16.51 -17.90 4.41
C TRP A 325 17.39 -19.06 3.92
N PRO A 326 17.29 -19.48 2.65
CA PRO A 326 18.04 -20.62 2.14
C PRO A 326 19.56 -20.35 2.11
N PRO A 327 20.41 -21.31 2.54
CA PRO A 327 21.86 -21.13 2.66
C PRO A 327 22.57 -20.70 1.36
N GLN A 328 22.04 -21.06 0.19
CA GLN A 328 22.67 -20.75 -1.09
C GLN A 328 22.40 -19.32 -1.58
N LEU A 329 21.69 -18.51 -0.79
CA LEU A 329 21.60 -17.07 -0.96
C LEU A 329 22.90 -16.35 -0.52
N GLU A 330 23.90 -17.01 0.10
CA GLU A 330 25.25 -16.45 0.33
C GLU A 330 25.86 -15.83 -0.94
N LEU A 331 25.59 -16.46 -2.08
CA LEU A 331 26.08 -16.04 -3.39
C LEU A 331 25.39 -14.78 -3.93
N LEU A 332 24.38 -14.26 -3.23
CA LEU A 332 23.66 -13.03 -3.57
C LEU A 332 24.23 -11.80 -2.88
N ARG A 333 25.43 -11.85 -2.30
CA ARG A 333 26.06 -10.70 -1.63
C ARG A 333 25.83 -9.41 -2.43
N ASN A 334 24.93 -8.57 -1.92
CA ASN A 334 24.46 -7.38 -2.62
C ASN A 334 24.93 -6.16 -1.84
N GLU A 335 25.90 -5.46 -2.43
CA GLU A 335 26.45 -4.24 -1.86
C GLU A 335 25.68 -2.97 -2.27
N GLY A 336 24.74 -3.08 -3.20
CA GLY A 336 23.93 -1.95 -3.67
C GLY A 336 22.71 -1.67 -2.79
N SER A 337 22.21 -2.69 -2.06
CA SER A 337 21.03 -2.56 -1.21
C SER A 337 21.34 -1.81 0.07
N LYS A 338 20.58 -0.74 0.31
CA LYS A 338 20.65 0.11 1.51
C LYS A 338 19.46 -0.09 2.44
N GLY A 339 18.36 -0.65 1.94
CA GLY A 339 17.15 -0.94 2.70
C GLY A 339 16.68 -2.37 2.45
N LEU A 340 16.35 -3.09 3.52
CA LEU A 340 15.74 -4.42 3.48
C LEU A 340 14.57 -4.47 4.45
N SER A 341 13.41 -4.92 3.97
CA SER A 341 12.24 -5.23 4.82
C SER A 341 11.89 -6.70 4.69
N CYS A 342 11.68 -7.37 5.82
CA CYS A 342 11.15 -8.73 5.86
C CYS A 342 9.87 -8.73 6.69
N ASP A 343 8.78 -9.22 6.10
CA ASP A 343 7.45 -9.23 6.71
C ASP A 343 6.93 -10.66 6.85
N GLY A 344 6.37 -10.98 8.01
CA GLY A 344 6.02 -12.35 8.39
C GLY A 344 4.55 -12.67 8.26
N LEU A 345 4.26 -13.95 8.02
CA LEU A 345 2.91 -14.45 8.26
C LEU A 345 2.65 -14.51 9.78
N PRO A 346 1.42 -14.27 10.25
CA PRO A 346 1.09 -14.18 11.68
C PRO A 346 1.43 -15.41 12.55
N ARG A 347 1.81 -16.55 11.94
CA ARG A 347 2.02 -17.85 12.61
C ARG A 347 3.33 -18.56 12.25
N ARG A 348 4.22 -17.95 11.46
CA ARG A 348 5.49 -18.59 11.06
C ARG A 348 6.66 -17.64 11.34
N VAL A 349 7.54 -18.06 12.22
CA VAL A 349 8.71 -17.33 12.70
C VAL A 349 9.91 -17.56 11.78
N LEU A 350 10.64 -16.49 11.45
CA LEU A 350 11.91 -16.55 10.71
C LEU A 350 13.03 -16.90 11.70
N PRO A 351 13.70 -18.06 11.58
CA PRO A 351 14.70 -18.48 12.56
C PRO A 351 15.87 -17.49 12.66
N LEU A 352 16.40 -17.27 13.86
CA LEU A 352 17.58 -16.42 14.10
C LEU A 352 18.80 -16.75 13.21
N PRO A 353 19.14 -18.03 12.94
CA PRO A 353 20.20 -18.36 11.98
C PRO A 353 19.93 -17.78 10.58
N SER A 354 18.67 -17.80 10.12
CA SER A 354 18.28 -17.20 8.84
C SER A 354 18.46 -15.69 8.85
N LEU A 355 18.22 -15.01 9.98
CA LEU A 355 18.43 -13.56 10.11
C LEU A 355 19.91 -13.18 10.04
N HIS A 356 20.77 -13.86 10.81
CA HIS A 356 22.22 -13.67 10.69
C HIS A 356 22.68 -13.87 9.24
N HIS A 357 22.11 -14.88 8.60
CA HIS A 357 22.43 -15.20 7.22
C HIS A 357 22.01 -14.11 6.23
N ILE A 358 20.80 -13.58 6.36
CA ILE A 358 20.30 -12.44 5.58
C ILE A 358 21.26 -11.25 5.72
N LEU A 359 21.58 -10.86 6.95
CA LEU A 359 22.42 -9.68 7.19
C LEU A 359 23.81 -9.82 6.57
N SER A 360 24.39 -11.03 6.59
CA SER A 360 25.67 -11.30 5.92
C SER A 360 25.61 -11.12 4.39
N CYS A 361 24.44 -11.34 3.77
CA CYS A 361 24.23 -11.17 2.33
C CYS A 361 24.09 -9.69 1.92
N PHE A 362 23.87 -8.77 2.86
CA PHE A 362 23.65 -7.35 2.56
C PHE A 362 24.54 -6.45 3.45
N PRO A 363 25.85 -6.43 3.20
CA PRO A 363 26.84 -5.81 4.10
C PRO A 363 26.78 -4.27 4.17
N LYS A 364 25.99 -3.59 3.32
CA LYS A 364 25.85 -2.13 3.28
C LYS A 364 24.44 -1.62 3.63
N LEU A 365 23.64 -2.42 4.35
CA LEU A 365 22.28 -2.04 4.76
C LEU A 365 22.28 -0.91 5.78
N ALA A 366 21.78 0.26 5.38
CA ALA A 366 21.50 1.35 6.31
C ALA A 366 20.19 1.13 7.08
N HIS A 367 19.20 0.53 6.43
CA HIS A 367 17.86 0.29 6.99
C HIS A 367 17.51 -1.18 6.91
N PHE A 368 17.11 -1.77 8.04
CA PHE A 368 16.62 -3.14 8.11
C PHE A 368 15.35 -3.14 8.97
N ASP A 369 14.22 -3.39 8.31
CA ASP A 369 12.92 -3.47 8.94
C ASP A 369 12.52 -4.95 9.03
N LEU A 370 12.26 -5.41 10.24
CA LEU A 370 11.84 -6.78 10.51
C LEU A 370 10.52 -6.72 11.27
N ASP A 371 9.52 -7.46 10.80
CA ASP A 371 8.30 -7.64 11.58
C ASP A 371 8.63 -8.29 12.93
N ILE A 372 8.35 -7.56 13.99
CA ILE A 372 8.57 -7.97 15.38
C ILE A 372 7.93 -9.31 15.76
N ARG A 373 6.91 -9.77 15.03
CA ARG A 373 6.31 -11.11 15.23
C ARG A 373 7.30 -12.24 14.94
N PHE A 374 8.29 -12.01 14.09
CA PHE A 374 9.30 -13.01 13.75
C PHE A 374 10.21 -13.41 14.89
N LEU A 375 10.29 -12.62 15.95
CA LEU A 375 11.22 -12.90 17.04
C LEU A 375 10.50 -13.35 18.31
N ARG A 376 9.17 -13.51 18.27
CA ARG A 376 8.34 -13.82 19.43
C ARG A 376 8.73 -15.10 20.19
N GLU A 377 9.45 -16.04 19.60
CA GLU A 377 9.82 -17.32 20.25
C GLU A 377 11.26 -17.34 20.81
N CYS A 378 11.95 -16.18 20.86
CA CYS A 378 13.33 -16.12 21.36
C CYS A 378 13.36 -16.12 22.90
N LEU A 379 13.70 -17.26 23.50
CA LEU A 379 13.76 -17.47 24.96
C LEU A 379 14.69 -16.51 25.70
N ASP A 380 15.80 -16.10 25.08
CA ASP A 380 16.73 -15.13 25.65
C ASP A 380 16.21 -13.68 25.55
N GLY A 381 15.23 -13.42 24.69
CA GLY A 381 14.50 -12.17 24.63
C GLY A 381 13.66 -11.91 25.89
N ASP A 382 13.14 -12.95 26.53
CA ASP A 382 12.43 -12.83 27.81
C ASP A 382 13.37 -12.50 28.96
N TRP A 383 14.60 -13.01 28.90
CA TRP A 383 15.66 -12.61 29.81
C TRP A 383 16.04 -11.13 29.61
N LEU A 384 16.22 -10.68 28.37
CA LEU A 384 16.50 -9.27 28.03
C LEU A 384 15.37 -8.33 28.45
N TYR A 385 14.11 -8.75 28.31
CA TYR A 385 12.95 -8.00 28.80
C TYR A 385 13.00 -7.77 30.31
N ARG A 386 13.44 -8.79 31.07
CA ARG A 386 13.50 -8.75 32.54
C ARG A 386 14.73 -8.03 33.07
N ASN A 387 15.87 -8.13 32.37
CA ASN A 387 17.17 -7.74 32.89
C ASN A 387 17.82 -6.55 32.15
N GLY A 388 17.27 -6.12 31.01
CA GLY A 388 17.82 -5.02 30.20
C GLY A 388 18.92 -5.47 29.23
N ASP A 389 19.72 -4.51 28.75
CA ASP A 389 20.73 -4.72 27.71
C ASP A 389 21.86 -5.66 28.19
N PRO A 390 22.36 -6.62 27.37
CA PRO A 390 23.32 -7.60 27.81
C PRO A 390 24.73 -6.98 27.77
N ALA A 391 25.07 -6.18 28.79
CA ALA A 391 26.36 -5.52 28.92
C ALA A 391 27.56 -6.47 29.16
N SER A 392 27.38 -7.79 29.14
CA SER A 392 28.48 -8.76 29.38
C SER A 392 29.22 -9.14 28.09
N PRO A 393 30.50 -8.78 27.90
CA PRO A 393 31.27 -9.06 26.68
C PRO A 393 31.64 -10.55 26.45
N LEU A 394 31.17 -11.47 27.30
CA LEU A 394 31.68 -12.86 27.36
C LEU A 394 30.67 -13.96 27.00
N ALA A 395 29.49 -13.62 26.46
CA ALA A 395 28.55 -14.63 25.93
C ALA A 395 28.65 -14.70 24.40
N ASP A 396 28.79 -15.91 23.88
CA ASP A 396 29.21 -16.20 22.51
C ASP A 396 28.33 -15.54 21.43
N ILE A 397 28.94 -14.64 20.65
CA ILE A 397 28.42 -14.10 19.38
C ILE A 397 28.04 -15.23 18.40
N PHE A 398 28.49 -16.46 18.68
CA PHE A 398 28.29 -17.67 17.89
C PHE A 398 27.02 -18.47 18.22
N GLU A 399 26.30 -18.12 19.29
CA GLU A 399 24.99 -18.73 19.54
C GLU A 399 23.88 -18.00 18.75
N PRO A 400 22.96 -18.72 18.09
CA PRO A 400 21.86 -18.12 17.35
C PRO A 400 20.75 -17.64 18.29
N ASN A 401 21.09 -16.73 19.20
CA ASN A 401 20.22 -16.13 20.20
C ASN A 401 20.05 -14.62 19.91
N LEU A 402 19.01 -13.99 20.46
CA LEU A 402 18.68 -12.59 20.21
C LEU A 402 19.79 -11.64 20.68
N ALA A 403 20.45 -11.94 21.80
CA ALA A 403 21.57 -11.14 22.30
C ALA A 403 22.72 -11.08 21.29
N SER A 404 23.06 -12.20 20.66
CA SER A 404 24.05 -12.29 19.59
C SER A 404 23.63 -11.53 18.34
N LEU A 405 22.35 -11.57 17.97
CA LEU A 405 21.81 -10.76 16.86
C LEU A 405 21.96 -9.25 17.16
N VAL A 406 21.58 -8.80 18.35
CA VAL A 406 21.71 -7.38 18.76
C VAL A 406 23.17 -6.94 18.74
N ARG A 407 24.10 -7.77 19.24
CA ARG A 407 25.54 -7.49 19.18
C ARG A 407 26.07 -7.45 17.76
N TYR A 408 25.68 -8.40 16.93
CA TYR A 408 26.03 -8.41 15.52
C TYR A 408 25.55 -7.14 14.83
N LEU A 409 24.31 -6.71 15.08
CA LEU A 409 23.76 -5.46 14.54
C LEU A 409 24.59 -4.23 14.92
N ARG A 410 25.19 -4.16 16.12
CA ARG A 410 26.12 -3.07 16.51
C ARG A 410 27.31 -2.94 15.57
N SER A 411 27.78 -4.05 15.00
CA SER A 411 28.88 -4.07 14.03
C SER A 411 28.45 -3.82 12.57
N THR A 412 27.15 -3.63 12.31
CA THR A 412 26.62 -3.36 10.94
C THR A 412 26.39 -1.87 10.71
N THR A 413 25.75 -1.49 9.59
CA THR A 413 25.29 -0.12 9.31
C THR A 413 23.81 0.14 9.67
N ILE A 414 23.12 -0.85 10.25
CA ILE A 414 21.68 -0.79 10.54
C ILE A 414 21.41 0.21 11.66
N VAL A 415 20.39 1.07 11.52
CA VAL A 415 20.10 2.13 12.50
C VAL A 415 18.89 1.87 13.41
N HIS A 416 18.03 0.90 13.07
CA HIS A 416 16.82 0.60 13.83
C HIS A 416 16.57 -0.90 13.86
N PHE A 417 16.26 -1.44 15.03
CA PHE A 417 15.84 -2.82 15.23
C PHE A 417 14.85 -2.89 16.39
N ALA A 418 13.81 -3.73 16.25
CA ALA A 418 12.81 -3.91 17.28
C ALA A 418 12.44 -5.38 17.47
N PHE A 419 12.07 -5.73 18.70
CA PHE A 419 11.78 -7.09 19.14
C PHE A 419 10.55 -7.10 20.07
N ARG A 420 9.73 -8.14 20.00
CA ARG A 420 8.65 -8.40 20.97
C ARG A 420 8.91 -9.72 21.69
N PRO A 421 9.02 -9.74 23.04
CA PRO A 421 9.18 -10.97 23.82
C PRO A 421 7.95 -11.87 23.75
N SER A 422 8.12 -13.17 23.99
CA SER A 422 7.02 -14.13 24.20
C SER A 422 6.43 -13.91 25.58
N ARG A 423 5.12 -13.63 25.71
CA ARG A 423 4.41 -13.91 26.96
C ARG A 423 3.10 -14.65 26.73
N ILE A 424 2.83 -15.51 27.71
CA ILE A 424 1.75 -16.51 27.80
C ILE A 424 0.39 -15.84 27.49
N PRO A 425 -0.58 -16.56 26.88
CA PRO A 425 -1.85 -16.00 26.39
C PRO A 425 -2.72 -15.19 27.38
N ASP A 426 -2.40 -15.18 28.67
CA ASP A 426 -3.17 -14.47 29.71
C ASP A 426 -2.51 -13.18 30.25
N ASP A 427 -1.35 -12.76 29.71
CA ASP A 427 -0.63 -11.58 30.21
C ASP A 427 -0.86 -10.33 29.31
N PRO A 428 -1.38 -9.20 29.82
CA PRO A 428 -1.61 -7.97 29.05
C PRO A 428 -0.35 -7.29 28.47
N ASP A 429 0.84 -7.85 28.74
CA ASP A 429 2.17 -7.37 28.30
C ASP A 429 2.50 -7.63 26.82
N ASP A 430 1.59 -8.22 26.04
CA ASP A 430 1.74 -8.45 24.59
C ASP A 430 1.87 -7.15 23.76
N LYS A 431 1.68 -6.01 24.45
CA LYS A 431 1.82 -4.64 23.95
C LYS A 431 3.24 -4.09 24.07
N VAL A 432 4.19 -4.80 24.68
CA VAL A 432 5.53 -4.24 24.92
C VAL A 432 6.52 -4.60 23.81
N GLN A 433 7.30 -3.61 23.37
CA GLN A 433 8.32 -3.72 22.33
C GLN A 433 9.68 -3.25 22.86
N LEU A 434 10.72 -4.05 22.67
CA LEU A 434 12.11 -3.68 22.91
C LEU A 434 12.69 -3.07 21.62
N ARG A 435 13.35 -1.92 21.70
CA ARG A 435 13.91 -1.22 20.55
C ARG A 435 15.37 -0.87 20.77
N TRP A 436 16.19 -1.09 19.76
CA TRP A 436 17.56 -0.58 19.67
C TRP A 436 17.62 0.39 18.49
N THR A 437 17.93 1.65 18.75
CA THR A 437 18.03 2.70 17.71
C THR A 437 19.33 3.48 17.81
N ARG A 438 19.84 3.98 16.70
CA ARG A 438 20.99 4.91 16.67
C ARG A 438 20.85 5.94 15.57
N THR A 439 21.50 7.09 15.73
CA THR A 439 21.41 8.21 14.79
C THR A 439 22.26 8.02 13.53
N SER A 440 23.33 7.23 13.61
CA SER A 440 24.24 6.92 12.49
C SER A 440 24.93 5.57 12.69
N PRO A 441 25.53 4.95 11.66
CA PRO A 441 26.30 3.71 11.78
C PRO A 441 27.45 3.76 12.80
N ASP A 442 28.01 4.95 13.03
CA ASP A 442 29.14 5.14 13.95
C ASP A 442 28.69 5.46 15.40
N ALA A 443 27.38 5.61 15.62
CA ALA A 443 26.81 5.86 16.94
C ALA A 443 26.45 4.56 17.66
N ASP A 444 26.47 4.60 19.00
CA ASP A 444 26.02 3.50 19.82
C ASP A 444 24.49 3.32 19.73
N PHE A 445 24.06 2.06 19.82
CA PHE A 445 22.64 1.75 19.93
C PHE A 445 22.08 2.14 21.29
N VAL A 446 20.97 2.87 21.28
CA VAL A 446 20.16 3.22 22.45
C VAL A 446 19.06 2.18 22.59
N TYR A 447 19.06 1.47 23.73
CA TYR A 447 17.98 0.56 24.12
C TYR A 447 16.81 1.34 24.70
N SER A 448 15.58 0.98 24.31
CA SER A 448 14.36 1.52 24.90
C SER A 448 13.23 0.49 24.93
N LYS A 449 12.38 0.59 25.95
CA LYS A 449 11.19 -0.25 26.13
C LYS A 449 9.94 0.59 25.88
N TRP A 450 9.08 0.14 24.96
CA TRP A 450 7.91 0.88 24.50
C TRP A 450 6.63 0.08 24.70
N THR A 451 5.54 0.74 25.11
CA THR A 451 4.19 0.17 25.11
C THR A 451 3.46 0.60 23.85
N CYS A 452 3.10 -0.34 22.99
CA CYS A 452 2.28 -0.11 21.80
C CYS A 452 0.82 0.15 22.21
N LYS A 453 0.29 1.33 21.86
CA LYS A 453 -1.15 1.60 21.85
C LYS A 453 -1.65 1.33 20.42
N HIS A 454 -2.67 0.50 20.28
CA HIS A 454 -3.38 0.30 19.01
C HIS A 454 -4.37 1.43 18.79
#